data_AF-A0A1G2F9C7-F1
#
_entry.id   AF-A0A1G2F9C7-F1
#
_cell.length_a   1.000
_cell.length_b   1.000
_cell.length_c   1.000
_cell.angle_alpha   90.00
_cell.angle_beta   90.00
_cell.angle_gamma   90.00
#
_symmetry.space_group_name_H-M   'P 1'
#
loop_
_entity.id
_entity.type
_entity.pdbx_description
1 polymer ?
#
loop_
_entity_poly.entity_id
_entity_poly.type
_entity_poly.pdbx_seq_one_letter_code
_entity_poly.pdbx_strand_id
1 'polypeptide(L)'
;MNFYKKISYPVNYIGLVLISQFFLIQKTFAAPIMDFPRLTEASTIEELLLLLTVWLRDLVIIFIVIVILYSGLLFMTSAGNEEKVTKAKKMLFWALAGLAIVLLSEGILNLIKDFLQVNPNP
;
A
#
# COMPACT_ATOMS: atom_id res chain seq x y z
N MET A 1 -57.15 1.27 -5.40
CA MET A 1 -55.93 0.51 -5.73
C MET A 1 -54.77 1.49 -5.92
N ASN A 2 -54.22 2.04 -4.81
CA ASN A 2 -53.31 3.20 -4.83
C ASN A 2 -52.11 3.02 -3.86
N PHE A 3 -51.49 1.84 -3.85
CA PHE A 3 -50.45 1.53 -2.84
C PHE A 3 -49.06 1.15 -3.38
N TYR A 4 -48.79 1.26 -4.69
CA TYR A 4 -47.47 0.90 -5.24
C TYR A 4 -46.58 2.09 -5.65
N LYS A 5 -47.07 3.34 -5.59
CA LYS A 5 -46.33 4.52 -6.10
C LYS A 5 -45.45 5.22 -5.05
N LYS A 6 -44.86 4.50 -4.09
CA LYS A 6 -44.07 5.13 -3.00
C LYS A 6 -42.77 4.42 -2.58
N ILE A 7 -42.22 3.52 -3.40
CA ILE A 7 -40.91 2.88 -3.15
C ILE A 7 -39.93 3.05 -4.33
N SER A 8 -40.30 3.81 -5.37
CA SER A 8 -39.39 4.11 -6.48
C SER A 8 -38.42 5.23 -6.08
N TYR A 9 -37.53 4.94 -5.13
CA TYR A 9 -36.31 5.73 -4.99
C TYR A 9 -35.58 5.61 -6.33
N PRO A 10 -35.32 6.72 -7.04
CA PRO A 10 -34.40 6.64 -8.16
C PRO A 10 -33.06 6.25 -7.54
N VAL A 11 -32.68 4.98 -7.69
CA VAL A 11 -31.34 4.54 -7.34
C VAL A 11 -30.44 5.27 -8.33
N ASN A 12 -29.97 6.44 -7.92
CA ASN A 12 -29.09 7.27 -8.73
C ASN A 12 -27.84 6.45 -8.99
N TYR A 13 -27.50 6.26 -10.26
CA TYR A 13 -26.30 5.53 -10.69
C TYR A 13 -25.03 6.04 -9.98
N ILE A 14 -24.97 7.34 -9.66
CA ILE A 14 -23.90 7.95 -8.87
C ILE A 14 -23.79 7.33 -7.47
N GLY A 15 -24.92 7.11 -6.79
CA GLY A 15 -24.94 6.47 -5.47
C GLY A 15 -24.49 5.00 -5.54
N LEU A 16 -24.91 4.29 -6.58
CA LEU A 16 -24.49 2.91 -6.83
C LEU A 16 -22.98 2.81 -7.12
N VAL A 17 -22.45 3.74 -7.92
CA VAL A 17 -21.01 3.84 -8.23
C VAL A 17 -20.22 4.12 -6.96
N LEU A 18 -20.63 5.07 -6.11
CA LEU A 18 -19.95 5.37 -4.86
C LEU A 18 -19.93 4.17 -3.89
N ILE A 19 -21.03 3.43 -3.78
CA ILE A 19 -21.11 2.21 -2.96
C ILE A 19 -20.17 1.12 -3.50
N SER A 20 -20.07 0.98 -4.82
CA SER A 20 -19.14 0.02 -5.44
C SER A 20 -17.68 0.38 -5.15
N GLN A 21 -17.33 1.67 -5.23
CA GLN A 21 -15.97 2.16 -4.92
C GLN A 21 -15.63 1.96 -3.44
N PHE A 22 -16.59 2.22 -2.54
CA PHE A 22 -16.42 1.97 -1.11
C PHE A 22 -16.08 0.51 -0.82
N PHE A 23 -16.77 -0.45 -1.46
CA PHE A 23 -16.50 -1.87 -1.27
C PHE A 23 -15.14 -2.30 -1.84
N LEU A 24 -14.66 -1.68 -2.92
CA LEU A 24 -13.31 -1.91 -3.45
C LEU A 24 -12.22 -1.38 -2.52
N ILE A 25 -12.43 -0.19 -1.95
CA ILE A 25 -11.49 0.43 -1.01
C ILE A 25 -11.33 -0.45 0.25
N GLN A 26 -12.42 -1.02 0.79
CA GLN A 26 -12.35 -1.93 1.94
C GLN A 26 -11.49 -3.16 1.70
N LYS A 27 -11.49 -3.73 0.48
CA LYS A 27 -10.63 -4.89 0.15
C LYS A 27 -9.14 -4.56 0.27
N THR A 28 -8.75 -3.33 -0.01
CA THR A 28 -7.36 -2.87 0.17
C THR A 28 -6.98 -2.75 1.65
N PHE A 29 -7.94 -2.43 2.53
CA PHE A 29 -7.73 -2.34 3.98
C PHE A 29 -7.87 -3.67 4.73
N ALA A 30 -8.59 -4.64 4.15
CA ALA A 30 -8.82 -5.97 4.73
C ALA A 30 -7.76 -7.01 4.33
N ALA A 31 -6.88 -6.70 3.38
CA ALA A 31 -5.71 -7.53 3.11
C ALA A 31 -4.81 -7.55 4.35
N PRO A 32 -4.20 -8.71 4.70
CA PRO A 32 -3.15 -8.74 5.71
C PRO A 32 -2.08 -7.72 5.32
N ILE A 33 -1.92 -6.68 6.15
CA ILE A 33 -1.07 -5.52 5.83
C ILE A 33 0.41 -5.94 5.76
N MET A 34 0.75 -7.06 6.41
CA MET A 34 2.10 -7.59 6.54
C MET A 34 2.00 -8.95 7.24
N ASP A 35 2.46 -10.04 6.61
CA ASP A 35 2.63 -11.33 7.28
C ASP A 35 4.11 -11.50 7.59
N PHE A 36 4.46 -11.40 8.88
CA PHE A 36 5.84 -11.52 9.33
C PHE A 36 6.21 -13.01 9.42
N PRO A 37 7.00 -13.53 8.48
CA PRO A 37 7.26 -14.96 8.44
C PRO A 37 8.08 -15.40 9.66
N ARG A 38 7.84 -16.58 10.20
CA ARG A 38 8.54 -17.00 11.42
C ARG A 38 9.97 -17.45 11.09
N LEU A 39 10.96 -16.70 11.57
CA LEU A 39 12.40 -16.99 11.31
C LEU A 39 12.84 -18.39 11.78
N THR A 40 12.11 -18.98 12.73
CA THR A 40 12.40 -20.30 13.32
C THR A 40 12.00 -21.48 12.43
N GLU A 41 11.25 -21.23 11.35
CA GLU A 41 10.77 -22.29 10.45
C GLU A 41 11.75 -22.58 9.30
N ALA A 42 12.79 -21.77 9.14
CA ALA A 42 13.78 -22.01 8.09
C ALA A 42 14.70 -23.18 8.44
N SER A 43 14.77 -24.13 7.51
CA SER A 43 15.56 -25.35 7.61
C SER A 43 16.95 -25.20 6.96
N THR A 44 17.09 -24.21 6.06
CA THR A 44 18.31 -23.97 5.27
C THR A 44 18.78 -22.51 5.40
N ILE A 45 20.08 -22.27 5.23
CA ILE A 45 20.67 -20.92 5.22
C ILE A 45 20.02 -20.03 4.14
N GLU A 46 19.70 -20.60 2.99
CA GLU A 46 19.03 -19.90 1.90
C GLU A 46 17.63 -19.40 2.31
N GLU A 47 16.83 -20.27 2.94
CA GLU A 47 15.52 -19.90 3.47
C GLU A 47 15.64 -18.80 4.53
N LEU A 48 16.64 -18.89 5.43
CA LEU A 48 16.90 -17.85 6.43
C LEU A 48 17.18 -16.48 5.78
N LEU A 49 17.97 -16.45 4.70
CA LEU A 49 18.29 -15.21 3.98
C LEU A 49 17.06 -14.63 3.28
N LEU A 50 16.23 -15.48 2.68
CA LEU A 50 14.97 -15.06 2.08
C LEU A 50 14.00 -14.50 3.14
N LEU A 51 13.85 -15.19 4.27
CA LEU A 51 13.01 -14.73 5.37
C LEU A 51 13.51 -13.39 5.93
N LEU A 52 14.82 -13.24 6.14
CA LEU A 52 15.39 -11.98 6.62
C LEU A 52 15.15 -10.83 5.64
N THR A 53 15.21 -11.10 4.34
CA THR A 53 14.94 -10.10 3.30
C THR A 53 13.49 -9.63 3.35
N VAL A 54 12.53 -10.55 3.51
CA VAL A 54 11.11 -10.22 3.66
C VAL A 54 10.87 -9.38 4.92
N TRP A 55 11.46 -9.77 6.06
CA TRP A 55 11.41 -8.98 7.29
C TRP A 55 11.95 -7.57 7.12
N LEU A 56 13.10 -7.44 6.46
CA LEU A 56 13.72 -6.14 6.25
C LEU A 56 12.86 -5.25 5.33
N ARG A 57 12.29 -5.81 4.25
CA ARG A 57 11.34 -5.10 3.38
C ARG A 57 10.18 -4.54 4.18
N ASP A 58 9.60 -5.38 5.03
CA ASP A 58 8.43 -5.04 5.84
C ASP A 58 8.71 -3.92 6.85
N LEU A 59 9.88 -3.97 7.51
CA LEU A 59 10.35 -2.87 8.36
C LEU A 59 10.54 -1.57 7.58
N VAL A 60 11.08 -1.63 6.36
CA VAL A 60 11.27 -0.45 5.50
C VAL A 60 9.93 0.18 5.13
N ILE A 61 8.91 -0.61 4.80
CA ILE A 61 7.57 -0.09 4.46
C ILE A 61 6.97 0.65 5.66
N ILE A 62 7.03 0.07 6.87
CA ILE A 62 6.55 0.73 8.10
C ILE A 62 7.30 2.05 8.31
N PHE A 63 8.62 2.04 8.15
CA PHE A 63 9.44 3.23 8.31
C PHE A 63 9.06 4.34 7.31
N ILE A 64 8.80 3.99 6.04
CA ILE A 64 8.34 4.93 5.01
C ILE A 64 7.04 5.61 5.45
N VAL A 65 6.07 4.86 5.97
CA VAL A 65 4.80 5.42 6.45
C VAL A 65 5.04 6.45 7.56
N ILE A 66 5.91 6.13 8.53
CA ILE A 66 6.26 7.05 9.63
C ILE A 66 6.89 8.34 9.08
N VAL A 67 7.81 8.23 8.10
CA VAL A 67 8.46 9.40 7.49
C VAL A 67 7.45 10.26 6.72
N ILE A 68 6.50 9.64 6.00
CA ILE A 68 5.43 10.37 5.31
C ILE A 68 4.60 11.16 6.31
N LEU A 69 4.16 10.53 7.41
CA LEU A 69 3.39 11.20 8.46
C LEU A 69 4.19 12.34 9.10
N TYR A 70 5.45 12.09 9.46
CA TYR A 70 6.32 13.11 10.05
C TYR A 70 6.57 14.29 9.10
N SER A 71 6.80 14.02 7.82
CA SER A 71 6.99 15.07 6.81
C SER A 71 5.72 15.91 6.61
N GLY A 72 4.54 15.28 6.67
CA GLY A 72 3.25 15.96 6.62
C GLY A 72 3.04 16.88 7.82
N LEU A 73 3.31 16.38 9.03
CA LEU A 73 3.25 17.18 10.26
C LEU A 73 4.26 18.35 10.23
N LEU A 74 5.48 18.10 9.77
CA LEU A 74 6.50 19.13 9.62
C LEU A 74 6.05 20.21 8.62
N PHE A 75 5.46 19.82 7.50
CA PHE A 75 4.92 20.74 6.50
C PHE A 75 3.80 21.62 7.08
N MET A 76 2.86 21.02 7.80
CA MET A 76 1.74 21.73 8.44
C MET A 76 2.21 22.70 9.54
N THR A 77 3.21 22.30 10.33
CA THR A 77 3.74 23.10 11.46
C THR A 77 4.83 24.10 11.05
N SER A 78 5.18 24.17 9.75
CA SER A 78 6.25 25.05 9.27
C SER A 78 5.93 26.53 9.36
N ALA A 79 4.65 26.92 9.45
CA ALA A 79 4.19 28.31 9.69
C ALA A 79 4.86 29.39 8.80
N GLY A 80 5.19 29.05 7.55
CA GLY A 80 5.85 29.98 6.61
C GLY A 80 7.38 30.01 6.67
N ASN A 81 8.03 29.21 7.51
CA ASN A 81 9.48 29.03 7.49
C ASN A 81 9.88 28.19 6.25
N GLU A 82 10.50 28.85 5.27
CA GLU A 82 10.90 28.24 3.99
C GLU A 82 11.86 27.05 4.15
N GLU A 83 12.74 27.09 5.15
CA GLU A 83 13.68 26.01 5.45
C GLU A 83 12.94 24.73 5.87
N LYS A 84 11.98 24.87 6.79
CA LYS A 84 11.17 23.73 7.27
C LYS A 84 10.28 23.17 6.16
N VAL A 85 9.69 24.04 5.33
CA VAL A 85 8.88 23.63 4.18
C VAL A 85 9.73 22.85 3.18
N THR A 86 10.92 23.34 2.85
CA THR A 86 11.84 22.69 1.90
C THR A 86 12.29 21.33 2.45
N LYS A 87 12.59 21.26 3.75
CA LYS A 87 12.97 20.02 4.42
C LYS A 87 11.85 18.99 4.39
N ALA A 88 10.61 19.40 4.70
CA ALA A 88 9.44 18.54 4.66
C ALA A 88 9.18 17.98 3.25
N LYS A 89 9.24 18.82 2.21
CA LYS A 89 9.09 18.40 0.81
C LYS A 89 10.16 17.40 0.39
N LYS A 90 11.43 17.65 0.76
CA LYS A 90 12.52 16.70 0.49
C LYS A 90 12.29 15.35 1.16
N MET A 91 11.91 15.34 2.45
CA MET A 91 11.61 14.09 3.15
C MET A 91 10.48 13.33 2.48
N LEU A 92 9.40 14.01 2.12
CA LEU A 92 8.27 13.39 1.44
C LEU A 92 8.69 12.80 0.07
N PHE A 93 9.47 13.55 -0.71
CA PHE A 93 9.98 13.08 -2.00
C PHE A 93 10.82 11.79 -1.86
N TRP A 94 11.73 11.75 -0.88
CA TRP A 94 12.54 10.56 -0.63
C TRP A 94 11.72 9.38 -0.12
N ALA A 95 10.70 9.62 0.71
CA ALA A 95 9.79 8.57 1.16
C ALA A 95 8.97 7.99 0.00
N LEU A 96 8.47 8.84 -0.90
CA LEU A 96 7.77 8.41 -2.11
C LEU A 96 8.69 7.69 -3.09
N ALA A 97 9.93 8.14 -3.25
CA ALA A 97 10.93 7.46 -4.07
C ALA A 97 11.23 6.05 -3.51
N GLY A 98 11.39 5.91 -2.19
CA GLY A 98 11.55 4.61 -1.53
C GLY A 98 10.35 3.69 -1.77
N LEU A 99 9.13 4.21 -1.64
CA LEU A 99 7.92 3.46 -1.93
C LEU A 99 7.86 3.01 -3.40
N ALA A 100 8.19 3.90 -4.34
CA ALA A 100 8.21 3.58 -5.76
C ALA A 100 9.21 2.45 -6.07
N ILE A 101 10.39 2.44 -5.45
CA ILE A 101 11.39 1.38 -5.62
C ILE A 101 10.83 0.03 -5.16
N VAL A 102 10.16 -0.02 -3.99
CA VAL A 102 9.55 -1.25 -3.48
C VAL A 102 8.48 -1.78 -4.46
N LEU A 103 7.61 -0.90 -4.96
CA LEU A 103 6.57 -1.27 -5.92
C LEU A 103 7.16 -1.76 -7.26
N LEU A 104 8.20 -1.08 -7.75
CA LEU A 104 8.89 -1.46 -8.98
C LEU A 104 9.64 -2.78 -8.85
N SER A 105 10.21 -3.07 -7.67
CA SER A 105 10.88 -4.35 -7.39
C SER A 105 9.95 -5.52 -7.66
N GLU A 106 8.72 -5.49 -7.14
CA GLU A 106 7.75 -6.56 -7.40
C GLU A 106 7.25 -6.57 -8.83
N GLY A 107 7.01 -5.39 -9.42
CA GLY A 107 6.60 -5.27 -10.82
C GLY A 107 7.58 -5.93 -11.78
N ILE A 108 8.89 -5.68 -11.61
CA ILE A 108 9.94 -6.27 -12.44
C ILE A 108 10.05 -7.78 -12.21
N LEU A 109 10.00 -8.25 -10.96
CA LEU A 109 10.05 -9.68 -10.66
C LEU A 109 8.90 -10.45 -11.29
N ASN A 110 7.68 -9.89 -11.25
CA ASN A 110 6.51 -10.51 -11.85
C ASN A 110 6.62 -10.55 -13.38
N LEU A 111 7.08 -9.46 -14.01
CA LEU A 111 7.34 -9.46 -15.45
C LEU A 111 8.33 -10.55 -15.84
N ILE A 112 9.45 -10.69 -15.12
CA ILE A 112 10.45 -11.73 -15.39
C ILE A 112 9.84 -13.12 -15.25
N LYS A 113 9.05 -13.38 -14.19
CA LYS A 113 8.38 -14.68 -13.98
C LYS A 113 7.43 -15.02 -15.13
N ASP A 114 6.66 -14.04 -15.58
CA ASP A 114 5.72 -14.20 -16.70
C ASP A 114 6.46 -14.50 -18.02
N PHE A 115 7.56 -13.78 -18.28
CA PHE A 115 8.40 -14.02 -19.46
C PHE A 115 9.06 -15.39 -19.45
N LEU A 116 9.48 -15.88 -18.28
CA LEU A 116 10.10 -17.18 -18.13
C LEU A 116 9.09 -18.34 -18.11
N GLN A 117 7.78 -18.06 -18.20
CA GLN A 117 6.72 -19.05 -17.99
C GLN A 117 6.96 -19.91 -16.75
N VAL A 118 7.52 -19.32 -15.69
CA VAL A 118 7.63 -19.98 -14.39
C VAL A 118 6.22 -20.03 -13.83
N ASN A 119 5.46 -21.00 -14.30
CA ASN A 119 4.14 -21.36 -13.82
C ASN A 119 4.33 -21.98 -12.43
N PRO A 120 3.85 -21.36 -11.34
CA PRO A 120 3.69 -22.09 -10.09
C PRO A 120 2.65 -23.17 -10.35
N ASN A 121 3.11 -24.38 -10.69
CA ASN A 121 2.30 -25.58 -10.67
C ASN A 121 1.78 -25.74 -9.22
N PRO A 122 0.51 -26.15 -9.04
CA PRO A 122 -0.36 -25.73 -7.94
C PRO A 122 0.15 -26.02 -6.54
#